data_AF-A0AAV0EVA4-F1
#
_entry.id   AF-A0AAV0EVA4-F1
#
_cell.length_a   1.000
_cell.length_b   1.000
_cell.length_c   1.000
_cell.angle_alpha   90.00
_cell.angle_beta   90.00
_cell.angle_gamma   90.00
#
_symmetry.space_group_name_H-M   'P 1'
#
loop_
_entity.id
_entity.type
_entity.pdbx_description
1 polymer ?
#
loop_
_entity_poly.entity_id
_entity_poly.type
_entity_poly.pdbx_seq_one_letter_code
_entity_poly.pdbx_strand_id
1 'polypeptide(L)'
;MPIHSVLIQKLLSTNAHLGKRVAENHFKIYSAGSRNAMTIIDSDKTLICLRSACDFIGSLVRSKARFIFVNTNTLFDDIIDHMTKTIGCRNDTSWRLGGFLTNSSSPRKFRGRNKKLNLTAVHPPDCIVIFDSDRKSSVIDEAARLQIPVVGLVNSSMPWETFKKITYPVPANDSVQFVYLFCNLITKTFLYQQKKLNAGKPETREDVQLSDQSKTTSKDNVLVLPYEKLELLSEDLADSKQLLDKLVILKCIRNVGTEMGLNKPKCTLEISEDKTCLDIMIDNVESLNLKYGCNVPLLLMSTVNTENAIEKVLRKHSNKNVHMFIQHHGETNGNDSLQHSKKSSPKDHLYPSNLSEVFISLKNSGKLDDLLAQGKEYILVVQQDNLADLADPKILSHLVRNNTQYCIEVLPTTSGVENLELLAQEQNIQAGNLKSTKKLWMNMNLIESLTIRTNLNFSMSEFLDQPLAIALPMSKYLSLQKTSDLLLFRSDLYSLVNGVMTRNAARTNPCDPSIQLGPEFENVNDFDTRFKSIPSIVELDSLDLTGDVYFGSGITLKGKVVIKALPLVKIVIPDGTVLENKVITKQADV
;
A
#
# COMPACT_ATOMS: atom_id res chain seq x y z
N MET A 1 -2.51 34.01 4.66
CA MET A 1 -1.12 33.63 5.00
C MET A 1 -0.97 32.13 4.86
N PRO A 2 0.01 31.61 4.11
CA PRO A 2 0.22 30.17 3.98
C PRO A 2 0.59 29.52 5.33
N ILE A 3 0.18 28.28 5.59
CA ILE A 3 0.44 27.55 6.84
C ILE A 3 1.94 27.59 7.21
N HIS A 4 2.81 27.47 6.22
CA HIS A 4 4.25 27.59 6.36
C HIS A 4 4.66 28.91 7.04
N SER A 5 4.13 30.06 6.56
CA SER A 5 4.45 31.37 7.13
C SER A 5 4.02 31.51 8.60
N VAL A 6 2.88 30.92 8.97
CA VAL A 6 2.37 30.94 10.35
C VAL A 6 3.28 30.12 11.28
N LEU A 7 3.78 28.97 10.81
CA LEU A 7 4.70 28.13 11.58
C LEU A 7 6.07 28.78 11.77
N ILE A 8 6.63 29.39 10.71
CA ILE A 8 7.88 30.15 10.82
C ILE A 8 7.70 31.34 11.77
N GLN A 9 6.60 32.08 11.67
CA GLN A 9 6.30 33.17 12.61
C GLN A 9 6.23 32.66 14.06
N LYS A 10 5.68 31.47 14.29
CA LYS A 10 5.65 30.85 15.62
C LYS A 10 7.06 30.50 16.12
N LEU A 11 7.92 29.91 15.30
CA LEU A 11 9.32 29.60 15.65
C LEU A 11 10.14 30.85 15.96
N LEU A 12 9.92 31.93 15.21
CA LEU A 12 10.53 33.23 15.47
C LEU A 12 10.06 33.79 16.81
N SER A 13 8.76 33.72 17.11
CA SER A 13 8.18 34.20 18.37
C SER A 13 8.69 33.46 19.61
N THR A 14 9.18 32.23 19.46
CA THR A 14 9.76 31.45 20.57
C THR A 14 11.27 31.63 20.72
N ASN A 15 11.88 32.56 19.98
CA ASN A 15 13.33 32.79 19.97
C ASN A 15 14.17 31.55 19.60
N ALA A 16 13.60 30.61 18.83
CA ALA A 16 14.28 29.37 18.43
C ALA A 16 15.47 29.64 17.50
N HIS A 17 15.40 30.72 16.74
CA HIS A 17 16.39 31.16 15.75
C HIS A 17 17.65 31.78 16.37
N LEU A 18 17.65 32.11 17.67
CA LEU A 18 18.76 32.80 18.33
C LEU A 18 19.79 31.80 18.86
N GLY A 19 20.76 31.42 18.03
CA GLY A 19 21.87 30.54 18.41
C GLY A 19 22.88 31.20 19.35
N LYS A 20 23.97 30.49 19.67
CA LYS A 20 25.05 31.01 20.52
C LYS A 20 26.07 31.81 19.69
N ARG A 21 26.96 32.55 20.38
CA ARG A 21 27.93 33.43 19.72
C ARG A 21 28.94 32.72 18.83
N VAL A 22 29.28 31.48 19.18
CA VAL A 22 30.22 30.65 18.42
C VAL A 22 29.42 29.54 17.74
N ALA A 23 29.55 29.45 16.42
CA ALA A 23 29.03 28.36 15.62
C ALA A 23 30.16 27.40 15.24
N GLU A 24 30.02 26.14 15.62
CA GLU A 24 30.88 25.06 15.16
C GLU A 24 30.70 24.83 13.64
N ASN A 25 31.75 24.38 12.96
CA ASN A 25 31.73 24.24 11.50
C ASN A 25 30.62 23.32 10.98
N HIS A 26 30.34 22.23 11.70
CA HIS A 26 29.28 21.28 11.33
C HIS A 26 27.87 21.85 11.51
N PHE A 27 27.69 22.89 12.33
CA PHE A 27 26.39 23.51 12.54
C PHE A 27 26.05 24.55 11.47
N LYS A 28 27.02 25.01 10.67
CA LYS A 28 26.82 26.05 9.64
C LYS A 28 25.74 25.69 8.61
N ILE A 29 25.48 24.41 8.38
CA ILE A 29 24.40 23.94 7.49
C ILE A 29 22.99 24.30 7.99
N TYR A 30 22.84 24.59 9.28
CA TYR A 30 21.59 25.02 9.92
C TYR A 30 21.56 26.52 10.21
N SER A 31 22.62 27.26 9.85
CA SER A 31 22.68 28.71 10.08
C SER A 31 22.28 29.48 8.84
N ALA A 32 21.39 30.45 9.00
CA ALA A 32 21.09 31.45 7.97
C ALA A 32 22.17 32.55 7.91
N GLY A 33 22.89 32.77 9.00
CA GLY A 33 23.96 33.77 9.09
C GLY A 33 24.30 34.12 10.54
N SER A 34 24.87 35.32 10.75
CA SER A 34 25.13 35.86 12.08
C SER A 34 24.68 37.31 12.19
N ARG A 35 24.22 37.71 13.38
CA ARG A 35 23.81 39.10 13.69
C ARG A 35 24.24 39.43 15.11
N ASN A 36 24.87 40.58 15.33
CA ASN A 36 25.40 41.00 16.64
C ASN A 36 26.27 39.93 17.31
N ALA A 37 27.15 39.29 16.53
CA ALA A 37 28.00 38.17 16.95
C ALA A 37 27.23 36.95 17.46
N MET A 38 25.95 36.80 17.13
CA MET A 38 25.09 35.67 17.49
C MET A 38 24.68 34.91 16.23
N THR A 39 24.72 33.58 16.28
CA THR A 39 24.35 32.74 15.12
C THR A 39 22.84 32.79 14.93
N ILE A 40 22.38 33.04 13.71
CA ILE A 40 20.96 32.95 13.37
C ILE A 40 20.70 31.57 12.77
N ILE A 41 19.89 30.77 13.45
CA ILE A 41 19.48 29.44 13.02
C ILE A 41 18.35 29.60 11.98
N ASP A 42 18.49 28.90 10.88
CA ASP A 42 17.50 28.85 9.81
C ASP A 42 16.23 28.12 10.29
N SER A 43 15.13 28.87 10.40
CA SER A 43 13.86 28.34 10.90
C SER A 43 13.22 27.33 9.95
N ASP A 44 13.51 27.38 8.64
CA ASP A 44 13.02 26.39 7.69
C ASP A 44 13.72 25.05 7.94
N LYS A 45 15.03 25.07 8.22
CA LYS A 45 15.79 23.88 8.60
C LYS A 45 15.31 23.33 9.94
N THR A 46 15.06 24.20 10.93
CA THR A 46 14.45 23.80 12.20
C THR A 46 13.11 23.11 11.98
N LEU A 47 12.25 23.64 11.10
CA LEU A 47 10.94 23.07 10.80
C LEU A 47 11.04 21.68 10.16
N ILE A 48 11.95 21.50 9.19
CA ILE A 48 12.21 20.20 8.54
C ILE A 48 12.67 19.16 9.58
N CYS A 49 13.63 19.53 10.43
CA CYS A 49 14.12 18.67 11.50
C CYS A 49 13.04 18.35 12.55
N LEU A 50 12.22 19.33 12.94
CA LEU A 50 11.10 19.14 13.86
C LEU A 50 10.08 18.14 13.30
N ARG A 51 9.76 18.24 12.00
CA ARG A 51 8.85 17.31 11.33
C ARG A 51 9.42 15.89 11.35
N SER A 52 10.68 15.73 10.96
CA SER A 52 11.37 14.43 10.99
C SER A 52 11.38 13.81 12.40
N ALA A 53 11.68 14.62 13.42
CA ALA A 53 11.64 14.19 14.82
C ALA A 53 10.22 13.78 15.27
N CYS A 54 9.19 14.54 14.93
CA CYS A 54 7.81 14.21 15.28
C CYS A 54 7.29 12.97 14.54
N ASP A 55 7.67 12.78 13.28
CA ASP A 55 7.30 11.60 12.48
C ASP A 55 7.94 10.34 13.08
N PHE A 56 9.21 10.42 13.49
CA PHE A 56 9.92 9.33 14.19
C PHE A 56 9.33 9.03 15.58
N ILE A 57 9.07 10.05 16.39
CA ILE A 57 8.38 9.86 17.69
C ILE A 57 7.00 9.24 17.45
N GLY A 58 6.27 9.72 16.44
CA GLY A 58 4.94 9.22 16.09
C GLY A 58 4.95 7.74 15.70
N SER A 59 5.95 7.26 14.95
CA SER A 59 6.07 5.84 14.58
C SER A 59 6.34 4.96 15.81
N LEU A 60 7.18 5.44 16.74
CA LEU A 60 7.47 4.76 17.99
C LEU A 60 6.28 4.73 18.96
N VAL A 61 5.47 5.78 19.02
CA VAL A 61 4.22 5.76 19.82
C VAL A 61 3.27 4.68 19.30
N ARG A 62 3.17 4.49 17.97
CA ARG A 62 2.33 3.42 17.38
C ARG A 62 2.81 2.02 17.72
N SER A 63 4.13 1.81 17.84
CA SER A 63 4.71 0.53 18.23
C SER A 63 4.66 0.25 19.74
N LYS A 64 4.08 1.17 20.54
CA LYS A 64 4.10 1.14 22.01
C LYS A 64 5.53 1.11 22.56
N ALA A 65 6.41 1.84 21.91
CA ALA A 65 7.81 2.00 22.31
C ALA A 65 7.92 2.69 23.68
N ARG A 66 9.04 2.44 24.36
CA ARG A 66 9.38 3.04 25.64
C ARG A 66 10.30 4.24 25.42
N PHE A 67 9.84 5.38 25.90
CA PHE A 67 10.54 6.66 25.82
C PHE A 67 11.18 7.01 27.16
N ILE A 68 12.36 7.63 27.10
CA ILE A 68 12.93 8.35 28.23
C ILE A 68 13.11 9.80 27.85
N PHE A 69 12.62 10.68 28.71
CA PHE A 69 12.70 12.13 28.54
C PHE A 69 13.80 12.67 29.45
N VAL A 70 14.85 13.19 28.83
CA VAL A 70 16.07 13.64 29.50
C VAL A 70 16.10 15.15 29.51
N ASN A 71 16.29 15.69 30.70
CA ASN A 71 16.37 17.12 30.93
C ASN A 71 17.38 17.43 32.02
N THR A 72 18.48 18.07 31.63
CA THR A 72 19.51 18.52 32.57
C THR A 72 19.22 19.90 33.15
N ASN A 73 18.33 20.68 32.54
CA ASN A 73 17.99 22.03 32.98
C ASN A 73 16.70 22.04 33.81
N THR A 74 16.82 22.24 35.12
CA THR A 74 15.69 22.21 36.06
C THR A 74 14.57 23.20 35.72
N LEU A 75 14.83 24.24 34.92
CA LEU A 75 13.79 25.16 34.44
C LEU A 75 12.72 24.48 33.58
N PHE A 76 13.03 23.33 32.97
CA PHE A 76 12.08 22.60 32.12
C PHE A 76 11.39 21.44 32.85
N ASP A 77 11.75 21.17 34.12
CA ASP A 77 11.21 20.03 34.87
C ASP A 77 9.68 20.10 34.95
N ASP A 78 9.10 21.26 35.28
CA ASP A 78 7.63 21.44 35.35
C ASP A 78 6.94 21.22 33.99
N ILE A 79 7.55 21.71 32.90
CA ILE A 79 7.01 21.60 31.54
C ILE A 79 7.00 20.13 31.09
N ILE A 80 8.09 19.42 31.37
CA ILE A 80 8.27 18.02 30.98
C ILE A 80 7.43 17.10 31.87
N ASP A 81 7.31 17.40 33.16
CA ASP A 81 6.40 16.69 34.07
C ASP A 81 4.95 16.85 33.64
N HIS A 82 4.53 18.06 33.24
CA HIS A 82 3.20 18.28 32.69
C HIS A 82 2.98 17.48 31.40
N MET A 83 3.95 17.52 30.47
CA MET A 83 3.89 16.74 29.22
C MET A 83 3.78 15.23 29.50
N THR A 84 4.67 14.69 30.33
CA THR A 84 4.75 13.24 30.62
C THR A 84 3.50 12.72 31.33
N LYS A 85 2.93 13.51 32.26
CA LYS A 85 1.62 13.26 32.87
C LYS A 85 0.51 13.28 31.83
N THR A 86 0.50 14.25 30.92
CA THR A 86 -0.53 14.39 29.87
C THR A 86 -0.53 13.22 28.89
N ILE A 87 0.66 12.73 28.49
CA ILE A 87 0.77 11.61 27.53
C ILE A 87 0.71 10.21 28.19
N GLY A 88 0.69 10.13 29.52
CA GLY A 88 0.66 8.86 30.26
C GLY A 88 1.97 8.07 30.24
N CYS A 89 3.12 8.72 30.01
CA CYS A 89 4.42 8.08 30.05
C CYS A 89 5.07 8.27 31.43
N ARG A 90 5.58 7.19 32.01
CA ARG A 90 6.38 7.27 33.25
C ARG A 90 7.77 7.82 32.92
N ASN A 91 8.09 9.00 33.45
CA ASN A 91 9.43 9.57 33.33
C ASN A 91 10.30 9.10 34.51
N ASP A 92 11.36 8.36 34.22
CA ASP A 92 12.31 7.89 35.24
C ASP A 92 13.49 8.86 35.34
N THR A 93 13.56 9.66 36.40
CA THR A 93 14.67 10.61 36.62
C THR A 93 15.97 9.93 37.04
N SER A 94 15.99 8.60 37.20
CA SER A 94 17.17 7.84 37.61
C SER A 94 18.31 7.90 36.59
N TRP A 95 18.06 8.35 35.36
CA TRP A 95 19.12 8.62 34.36
C TRP A 95 20.14 9.68 34.83
N ARG A 96 19.79 10.51 35.83
CA ARG A 96 20.72 11.46 36.48
C ARG A 96 21.86 10.74 37.23
N LEU A 97 21.69 9.47 37.58
CA LEU A 97 22.72 8.60 38.13
C LEU A 97 23.50 8.00 36.94
N GLY A 98 24.65 8.60 36.57
CA GLY A 98 25.44 8.11 35.43
C GLY A 98 25.69 6.59 35.49
N GLY A 99 25.71 5.93 34.33
CA GLY A 99 25.72 4.46 34.22
C GLY A 99 24.32 3.81 34.17
N PHE A 100 23.26 4.61 34.14
CA PHE A 100 21.87 4.15 34.16
C PHE A 100 21.49 3.23 32.98
N LEU A 101 21.91 3.55 31.76
CA LEU A 101 21.53 2.76 30.57
C LEU A 101 22.48 1.58 30.36
N THR A 102 23.78 1.80 30.54
CA THR A 102 24.82 0.79 30.20
C THR A 102 25.19 -0.13 31.36
N ASN A 103 24.66 0.11 32.56
CA ASN A 103 25.12 -0.55 33.79
C ASN A 103 26.64 -0.44 34.01
N SER A 104 27.28 0.59 33.42
CA SER A 104 28.69 0.85 33.65
C SER A 104 28.85 1.41 35.05
N SER A 105 29.75 0.84 35.86
CA SER A 105 30.05 1.33 37.20
C SER A 105 30.55 2.78 37.11
N SER A 106 29.68 3.76 37.36
CA SER A 106 30.08 5.16 37.30
C SER A 106 31.02 5.51 38.48
N PRO A 107 31.98 6.44 38.31
CA PRO A 107 33.26 6.38 39.02
C PRO A 107 33.20 6.72 40.53
N ARG A 108 33.94 5.91 41.29
CA ARG A 108 34.60 6.22 42.58
C ARG A 108 33.80 6.32 43.90
N LYS A 109 32.47 6.49 43.95
CA LYS A 109 31.76 6.63 45.27
C LYS A 109 31.02 5.41 45.83
N PHE A 110 30.89 4.30 45.09
CA PHE A 110 30.06 3.15 45.51
C PHE A 110 30.80 1.80 45.54
N ARG A 111 32.02 1.74 46.10
CA ARG A 111 32.69 0.45 46.40
C ARG A 111 32.29 -0.06 47.79
N GLY A 112 31.10 -0.63 47.91
CA GLY A 112 30.75 -1.51 49.04
C GLY A 112 30.99 -2.96 48.66
N ARG A 113 31.71 -3.73 49.49
CA ARG A 113 32.18 -5.10 49.17
C ARG A 113 31.09 -6.09 48.76
N ASN A 114 29.79 -5.85 49.07
CA ASN A 114 28.71 -6.83 48.89
C ASN A 114 27.37 -6.28 48.34
N LYS A 115 27.32 -5.18 47.58
CA LYS A 115 26.07 -4.74 46.93
C LYS A 115 26.29 -4.36 45.46
N LYS A 116 26.02 -5.29 44.54
CA LYS A 116 25.69 -4.95 43.15
C LYS A 116 24.30 -4.32 43.17
N LEU A 117 24.23 -2.99 43.13
CA LEU A 117 22.97 -2.29 42.86
C LEU A 117 22.67 -2.49 41.37
N ASN A 118 21.70 -3.35 41.06
CA ASN A 118 21.09 -3.38 39.73
C ASN A 118 20.19 -2.15 39.61
N LEU A 119 20.72 -1.05 39.05
CA LEU A 119 20.00 0.21 38.82
C LEU A 119 19.02 0.14 37.63
N THR A 120 18.78 -1.06 37.10
CA THR A 120 18.09 -1.29 35.83
C THR A 120 16.59 -1.05 35.90
N ALA A 121 16.05 -0.36 34.91
CA ALA A 121 14.80 -0.78 34.28
C ALA A 121 15.06 -2.12 33.54
N VAL A 122 14.18 -3.12 33.69
CA VAL A 122 14.35 -4.50 33.16
C VAL A 122 14.57 -4.55 31.64
N HIS A 123 14.30 -3.46 30.92
CA HIS A 123 14.46 -3.37 29.47
C HIS A 123 15.02 -1.98 29.06
N PRO A 124 15.90 -1.89 28.03
CA PRO A 124 16.48 -0.62 27.55
C PRO A 124 15.47 0.23 26.76
N PRO A 125 15.40 1.56 26.87
CA PRO A 125 14.40 2.35 26.12
C PRO A 125 14.61 2.24 24.61
N ASP A 126 13.51 2.38 23.87
CA ASP A 126 13.53 2.33 22.40
C ASP A 126 13.90 3.70 21.79
N CYS A 127 13.71 4.78 22.55
CA CYS A 127 14.12 6.13 22.17
C CYS A 127 14.35 7.04 23.37
N ILE A 128 15.32 7.94 23.23
CA ILE A 128 15.63 8.98 24.19
C ILE A 128 15.36 10.35 23.56
N VAL A 129 14.60 11.18 24.27
CA VAL A 129 14.31 12.57 23.87
C VAL A 129 15.01 13.52 24.82
N ILE A 130 15.85 14.40 24.30
CA ILE A 130 16.67 15.34 25.08
C ILE A 130 16.21 16.78 24.81
N PHE A 131 15.85 17.50 25.87
CA PHE A 131 15.28 18.86 25.77
C PHE A 131 16.29 19.98 25.90
N ASP A 132 17.52 19.66 26.27
CA ASP A 132 18.58 20.63 26.47
C ASP A 132 19.84 20.21 25.73
N SER A 133 20.64 21.22 25.39
CA SER A 133 21.80 21.06 24.53
C SER A 133 23.12 20.94 25.32
N ASP A 134 23.07 20.56 26.60
CA ASP A 134 24.23 20.62 27.49
C ASP A 134 25.26 19.51 27.24
N ARG A 135 26.53 19.89 27.41
CA ARG A 135 27.75 19.20 26.95
C ARG A 135 28.14 17.98 27.80
N LYS A 136 27.34 17.59 28.80
CA LYS A 136 27.73 16.57 29.80
C LYS A 136 26.68 15.49 30.05
N SER A 137 25.74 15.29 29.13
CA SER A 137 24.79 14.19 29.28
C SER A 137 25.47 12.86 28.98
N SER A 138 25.92 12.15 30.03
CA SER A 138 26.42 10.77 29.93
C SER A 138 25.40 9.85 29.24
N VAL A 139 24.13 10.23 29.27
CA VAL A 139 23.04 9.55 28.59
C VAL A 139 23.26 9.48 27.08
N ILE A 140 23.81 10.52 26.44
CA ILE A 140 24.10 10.50 24.99
C ILE A 140 25.19 9.47 24.67
N ASP A 141 26.26 9.44 25.48
CA ASP A 141 27.37 8.50 25.31
C ASP A 141 26.96 7.05 25.60
N GLU A 142 26.06 6.86 26.56
CA GLU A 142 25.49 5.57 26.88
C GLU A 142 24.52 5.08 25.80
N ALA A 143 23.65 5.96 25.30
CA ALA A 143 22.71 5.67 24.21
C ALA A 143 23.45 5.28 22.93
N ALA A 144 24.51 6.01 22.57
CA ALA A 144 25.35 5.70 21.42
C ALA A 144 26.00 4.31 21.53
N ARG A 145 26.47 3.93 22.74
CA ARG A 145 27.04 2.59 22.99
C ARG A 145 26.00 1.48 22.82
N LEU A 146 24.75 1.74 23.19
CA LEU A 146 23.65 0.78 23.10
C LEU A 146 22.87 0.83 21.78
N GLN A 147 23.28 1.71 20.84
CA GLN A 147 22.58 1.94 19.58
C GLN A 147 21.11 2.37 19.77
N ILE A 148 20.83 3.13 20.84
CA ILE A 148 19.50 3.69 21.10
C ILE A 148 19.38 5.04 20.39
N PRO A 149 18.35 5.25 19.55
CA PRO A 149 18.20 6.50 18.80
C PRO A 149 17.85 7.68 19.71
N VAL A 150 18.51 8.81 19.45
CA VAL A 150 18.36 10.05 20.21
C VAL A 150 17.71 11.13 19.36
N VAL A 151 16.59 11.67 19.85
CA VAL A 151 15.98 12.91 19.35
C VAL A 151 16.38 14.02 20.30
N GLY A 152 16.98 15.11 19.81
CA GLY A 152 17.50 16.13 20.73
C GLY A 152 17.65 17.51 20.13
N LEU A 153 17.52 18.52 21.00
CA LEU A 153 17.83 19.90 20.64
C LEU A 153 19.35 20.07 20.46
N VAL A 154 19.75 20.69 19.36
CA VAL A 154 21.15 20.99 19.07
C VAL A 154 21.36 22.49 18.92
N ASN A 155 22.38 23.00 19.59
CA ASN A 155 22.75 24.42 19.55
C ASN A 155 24.00 24.63 18.68
N SER A 156 24.24 25.88 18.29
CA SER A 156 25.35 26.23 17.39
C SER A 156 26.74 25.95 17.97
N SER A 157 26.86 25.83 19.29
CA SER A 157 28.12 25.60 19.99
C SER A 157 28.32 24.14 20.43
N MET A 158 27.46 23.21 19.98
CA MET A 158 27.54 21.81 20.38
C MET A 158 28.78 21.17 19.75
N PRO A 159 29.65 20.49 20.51
CA PRO A 159 30.82 19.82 19.93
C PRO A 159 30.42 18.71 18.95
N TRP A 160 31.23 18.51 17.90
CA TRP A 160 31.00 17.47 16.89
C TRP A 160 30.82 16.06 17.49
N GLU A 161 31.62 15.74 18.51
CA GLU A 161 31.59 14.44 19.19
C GLU A 161 30.25 14.10 19.84
N THR A 162 29.51 15.11 20.27
CA THR A 162 28.15 14.97 20.81
C THR A 162 27.13 15.02 19.67
N PHE A 163 27.29 15.97 18.75
CA PHE A 163 26.38 16.18 17.63
C PHE A 163 26.20 14.90 16.78
N LYS A 164 27.28 14.20 16.44
CA LYS A 164 27.24 12.99 15.60
C LYS A 164 26.50 11.80 16.23
N LYS A 165 26.24 11.84 17.55
CA LYS A 165 25.53 10.78 18.30
C LYS A 165 24.01 11.01 18.33
N ILE A 166 23.53 12.17 17.88
CA ILE A 166 22.10 12.51 17.85
C ILE A 166 21.54 12.08 16.50
N THR A 167 20.61 11.13 16.52
CA THR A 167 20.00 10.55 15.32
C THR A 167 19.05 11.53 14.63
N TYR A 168 18.26 12.28 15.42
CA TYR A 168 17.32 13.28 14.93
C TYR A 168 17.60 14.64 15.58
N PRO A 169 18.56 15.41 15.04
CA PRO A 169 18.93 16.72 15.58
C PRO A 169 17.89 17.78 15.24
N VAL A 170 17.42 18.53 16.25
CA VAL A 170 16.53 19.68 16.09
C VAL A 170 17.33 20.97 16.34
N PRO A 171 17.76 21.69 15.29
CA PRO A 171 18.57 22.90 15.44
C PRO A 171 17.70 24.03 15.97
N ALA A 172 17.88 24.38 17.24
CA ALA A 172 17.13 25.44 17.88
C ALA A 172 17.81 25.88 19.18
N ASN A 173 17.49 27.11 19.60
CA ASN A 173 17.78 27.55 20.95
C ASN A 173 16.80 26.92 21.95
N ASP A 174 17.31 26.43 23.07
CA ASP A 174 16.54 25.84 24.18
C ASP A 174 15.92 26.92 25.08
N SER A 175 15.23 27.90 24.47
CA SER A 175 14.45 28.88 25.23
C SER A 175 13.25 28.22 25.91
N VAL A 176 12.78 28.74 27.04
CA VAL A 176 11.59 28.22 27.74
C VAL A 176 10.38 28.16 26.80
N GLN A 177 10.19 29.18 25.97
CA GLN A 177 9.10 29.25 25.01
C GLN A 177 9.20 28.17 23.92
N PHE A 178 10.42 27.90 23.44
CA PHE A 178 10.65 26.88 22.42
C PHE A 178 10.55 25.48 22.99
N VAL A 179 11.10 25.22 24.18
CA VAL A 179 10.95 23.93 24.87
C VAL A 179 9.47 23.65 25.15
N TYR A 180 8.70 24.65 25.59
CA TYR A 180 7.25 24.53 25.73
C TYR A 180 6.56 24.20 24.40
N LEU A 181 6.95 24.85 23.29
CA LEU A 181 6.45 24.53 21.96
C LEU A 181 6.81 23.08 21.56
N PHE A 182 8.05 22.66 21.80
CA PHE A 182 8.55 21.33 21.46
C PHE A 182 7.83 20.24 22.27
N CYS A 183 7.68 20.42 23.58
CA CYS A 183 6.88 19.56 24.45
C CYS A 183 5.42 19.51 24.00
N ASN A 184 4.83 20.63 23.58
CA ASN A 184 3.46 20.65 23.03
C ASN A 184 3.34 19.91 21.71
N LEU A 185 4.34 20.00 20.82
CA LEU A 185 4.37 19.24 19.58
C LEU A 185 4.47 17.75 19.85
N ILE A 186 5.32 17.34 20.78
CA ILE A 186 5.43 15.94 21.24
C ILE A 186 4.10 15.51 21.86
N THR A 187 3.51 16.29 22.78
CA THR A 187 2.22 16.00 23.41
C THR A 187 1.12 15.80 22.36
N LYS A 188 1.01 16.72 21.40
CA LYS A 188 0.03 16.63 20.31
C LYS A 188 0.29 15.41 19.43
N THR A 189 1.55 15.09 19.16
CA THR A 189 1.93 13.89 18.41
C THR A 189 1.48 12.63 19.17
N PHE A 190 1.82 12.53 20.46
CA PHE A 190 1.40 11.42 21.31
C PHE A 190 -0.11 11.31 21.38
N LEU A 191 -0.84 12.38 21.70
CA LEU A 191 -2.30 12.38 21.80
C LEU A 191 -2.95 12.10 20.45
N TYR A 192 -2.41 12.61 19.34
CA TYR A 192 -2.91 12.31 18.01
C TYR A 192 -2.74 10.82 17.68
N GLN A 193 -1.58 10.24 17.95
CA GLN A 193 -1.34 8.82 17.74
C GLN A 193 -2.14 7.95 18.72
N GLN A 194 -2.25 8.33 20.01
CA GLN A 194 -3.04 7.63 21.02
C GLN A 194 -4.54 7.72 20.73
N LYS A 195 -5.06 8.87 20.28
CA LYS A 195 -6.44 8.98 19.79
C LYS A 195 -6.65 8.13 18.55
N LYS A 196 -5.68 8.08 17.64
CA LYS A 196 -5.74 7.15 16.49
C LYS A 196 -5.72 5.67 16.91
N LEU A 197 -5.06 5.35 18.03
CA LEU A 197 -5.06 4.02 18.65
C LEU A 197 -6.34 3.72 19.45
N ASN A 198 -6.92 4.72 20.14
CA ASN A 198 -8.08 4.59 21.03
C ASN A 198 -9.41 4.80 20.30
N ALA A 199 -9.47 5.56 19.20
CA ALA A 199 -10.66 5.68 18.35
C ALA A 199 -10.97 4.36 17.60
N GLY A 200 -10.10 3.35 17.72
CA GLY A 200 -10.40 1.95 17.40
C GLY A 200 -11.05 1.16 18.57
N LYS A 201 -11.41 1.80 19.68
CA LYS A 201 -12.19 1.24 20.79
C LYS A 201 -13.41 2.13 21.06
N PRO A 202 -14.63 1.57 21.13
CA PRO A 202 -15.79 2.34 21.58
C PRO A 202 -15.64 2.65 23.08
N GLU A 203 -15.82 3.93 23.45
CA GLU A 203 -15.96 4.34 24.84
C GLU A 203 -17.35 3.96 25.35
N THR A 204 -17.40 3.08 26.35
CA THR A 204 -18.52 3.00 27.28
C THR A 204 -17.96 3.23 28.68
N ARG A 205 -18.49 4.23 29.38
CA ARG A 205 -18.15 4.53 30.78
C ARG A 205 -18.96 3.63 31.73
N GLU A 206 -18.25 3.19 32.78
CA GLU A 206 -18.69 2.69 34.10
C GLU A 206 -19.48 1.36 34.08
N ASP A 207 -19.10 0.26 34.75
CA ASP A 207 -18.44 0.10 36.06
C ASP A 207 -17.55 -1.17 36.19
N VAL A 208 -16.79 -1.17 37.30
CA VAL A 208 -15.75 -2.09 37.80
C VAL A 208 -16.17 -3.56 37.94
N GLN A 209 -15.36 -4.51 37.45
CA GLN A 209 -14.72 -5.58 38.24
C GLN A 209 -13.81 -6.50 37.40
N LEU A 210 -12.76 -6.99 38.06
CA LEU A 210 -11.57 -7.68 37.56
C LEU A 210 -11.87 -9.05 36.94
N SER A 211 -11.21 -9.37 35.81
CA SER A 211 -10.50 -10.64 35.63
C SER A 211 -9.64 -10.64 34.37
N ASP A 212 -8.36 -10.92 34.55
CA ASP A 212 -7.38 -11.28 33.53
C ASP A 212 -7.89 -12.38 32.59
N GLN A 213 -8.00 -12.10 31.30
CA GLN A 213 -7.62 -13.03 30.24
C GLN A 213 -7.05 -12.26 29.04
N SER A 214 -5.82 -12.60 28.70
CA SER A 214 -5.09 -12.13 27.53
C SER A 214 -5.66 -12.68 26.21
N LYS A 215 -5.85 -11.85 25.18
CA LYS A 215 -5.20 -11.90 23.84
C LYS A 215 -6.07 -11.37 22.68
N THR A 216 -5.35 -10.71 21.76
CA THR A 216 -5.62 -10.46 20.33
C THR A 216 -6.66 -9.41 19.92
N THR A 217 -6.19 -8.19 19.61
CA THR A 217 -6.82 -7.29 18.61
C THR A 217 -5.76 -6.82 17.61
N SER A 218 -6.08 -6.90 16.33
CA SER A 218 -5.21 -7.19 15.18
C SER A 218 -4.50 -5.99 14.53
N LYS A 219 -3.21 -6.14 14.16
CA LYS A 219 -2.38 -5.16 13.42
C LYS A 219 -2.76 -4.99 11.92
N ASP A 220 -3.76 -5.71 11.42
CA ASP A 220 -3.99 -5.93 9.99
C ASP A 220 -5.17 -5.16 9.38
N ASN A 221 -5.72 -4.16 10.06
CA ASN A 221 -6.87 -3.43 9.52
C ASN A 221 -6.46 -2.40 8.44
N VAL A 222 -7.30 -2.26 7.41
CA VAL A 222 -7.17 -1.38 6.24
C VAL A 222 -8.44 -0.54 6.11
N LEU A 223 -8.29 0.76 5.81
CA LEU A 223 -9.43 1.64 5.60
C LEU A 223 -10.02 1.37 4.22
N VAL A 224 -11.29 0.96 4.19
CA VAL A 224 -12.02 0.62 2.97
C VAL A 224 -13.10 1.66 2.71
N LEU A 225 -13.02 2.30 1.56
CA LEU A 225 -14.03 3.20 0.99
C LEU A 225 -14.96 2.41 0.07
N PRO A 226 -16.28 2.45 0.29
CA PRO A 226 -17.27 1.94 -0.65
C PRO A 226 -17.21 2.70 -1.98
N TYR A 227 -17.32 1.99 -3.11
CA TYR A 227 -17.39 2.63 -4.42
C TYR A 227 -18.59 3.56 -4.56
N GLU A 228 -19.72 3.22 -3.94
CA GLU A 228 -20.98 3.98 -4.00
C GLU A 228 -20.89 5.35 -3.32
N LYS A 229 -19.94 5.52 -2.40
CA LYS A 229 -19.67 6.80 -1.73
C LYS A 229 -18.77 7.74 -2.51
N LEU A 230 -18.14 7.26 -3.59
CA LEU A 230 -17.33 8.12 -4.44
C LEU A 230 -18.23 9.16 -5.10
N GLU A 231 -17.78 10.41 -5.05
CA GLU A 231 -18.49 11.51 -5.69
C GLU A 231 -18.74 11.23 -7.18
N LEU A 232 -19.90 11.67 -7.67
CA LEU A 232 -20.18 11.62 -9.09
C LEU A 232 -19.18 12.48 -9.86
N LEU A 233 -18.87 12.03 -11.08
CA LEU A 233 -18.09 12.83 -12.02
C LEU A 233 -18.85 14.11 -12.37
N SER A 234 -18.10 15.18 -12.60
CA SER A 234 -18.67 16.41 -13.16
C SER A 234 -19.35 16.06 -14.49
N GLU A 235 -20.53 16.60 -14.74
CA GLU A 235 -21.20 16.47 -16.05
C GLU A 235 -20.43 17.21 -17.15
N ASP A 236 -19.51 18.11 -16.78
CA ASP A 236 -18.63 18.78 -17.71
C ASP A 236 -17.55 17.82 -18.24
N LEU A 237 -17.61 17.57 -19.55
CA LEU A 237 -16.62 16.79 -20.27
C LEU A 237 -15.25 17.46 -20.25
N ALA A 238 -15.17 18.80 -20.15
CA ALA A 238 -13.90 19.50 -20.07
C ALA A 238 -13.16 19.20 -18.76
N ASP A 239 -13.87 19.20 -17.63
CA ASP A 239 -13.31 18.83 -16.31
C ASP A 239 -12.84 17.37 -16.33
N SER A 240 -13.68 16.46 -16.85
CA SER A 240 -13.37 15.03 -16.94
C SER A 240 -12.17 14.77 -17.83
N LYS A 241 -12.05 15.50 -18.95
CA LYS A 241 -10.90 15.47 -19.84
C LYS A 241 -9.64 15.93 -19.11
N GLN A 242 -9.68 17.07 -18.43
CA GLN A 242 -8.51 17.60 -17.71
C GLN A 242 -8.02 16.65 -16.61
N LEU A 243 -8.94 15.96 -15.93
CA LEU A 243 -8.59 14.92 -14.97
C LEU A 243 -7.92 13.72 -15.64
N LEU A 244 -8.53 13.17 -16.70
CA LEU A 244 -8.01 11.99 -17.39
C LEU A 244 -6.71 12.27 -18.15
N ASP A 245 -6.50 13.50 -18.63
CA ASP A 245 -5.24 13.88 -19.26
C ASP A 245 -4.05 13.82 -18.30
N LYS A 246 -4.28 13.76 -16.97
CA LYS A 246 -3.23 13.52 -15.96
C LYS A 246 -2.90 12.04 -15.73
N LEU A 247 -3.71 11.11 -16.26
CA LEU A 247 -3.60 9.68 -16.00
C LEU A 247 -2.70 8.98 -17.03
N VAL A 248 -2.01 7.95 -16.54
CA VAL A 248 -1.31 6.92 -17.33
C VAL A 248 -1.72 5.54 -16.82
N ILE A 249 -1.91 4.59 -17.74
CA ILE A 249 -2.22 3.20 -17.37
C ILE A 249 -0.98 2.34 -17.68
N LEU A 250 -0.49 1.60 -16.68
CA LEU A 250 0.64 0.68 -16.81
C LEU A 250 0.16 -0.76 -16.59
N LYS A 251 0.20 -1.57 -17.65
CA LYS A 251 -0.10 -3.01 -17.60
C LYS A 251 1.20 -3.81 -17.54
N CYS A 252 1.39 -4.55 -16.45
CA CYS A 252 2.54 -5.43 -16.28
C CYS A 252 2.24 -6.82 -16.87
N ILE A 253 3.07 -7.27 -17.82
CA ILE A 253 2.96 -8.57 -18.51
C ILE A 253 4.28 -9.32 -18.30
N ARG A 254 4.39 -10.01 -17.15
CA ARG A 254 5.66 -10.62 -16.72
C ARG A 254 5.72 -12.12 -16.98
N ASN A 255 4.62 -12.81 -16.72
CA ASN A 255 4.56 -14.27 -16.70
C ASN A 255 3.82 -14.81 -17.91
N VAL A 256 4.24 -16.01 -18.31
CA VAL A 256 3.55 -16.85 -19.27
C VAL A 256 2.37 -17.53 -18.56
N GLY A 257 1.28 -17.84 -19.28
CA GLY A 257 0.08 -18.46 -18.71
C GLY A 257 0.21 -19.94 -18.38
N THR A 258 1.31 -20.36 -17.75
CA THR A 258 1.63 -21.77 -17.46
C THR A 258 0.60 -22.42 -16.54
N GLU A 259 -0.05 -21.63 -15.67
CA GLU A 259 -1.16 -22.07 -14.81
C GLU A 259 -2.36 -22.62 -15.60
N MET A 260 -2.52 -22.18 -16.85
CA MET A 260 -3.56 -22.66 -17.78
C MET A 260 -2.96 -23.52 -18.92
N GLY A 261 -1.73 -24.01 -18.75
CA GLY A 261 -1.04 -24.82 -19.75
C GLY A 261 -0.55 -24.08 -21.00
N LEU A 262 -0.47 -22.74 -20.95
CA LEU A 262 -0.05 -21.92 -22.10
C LEU A 262 1.46 -21.71 -22.14
N ASN A 263 2.00 -21.67 -23.37
CA ASN A 263 3.40 -21.28 -23.65
C ASN A 263 3.54 -19.81 -24.05
N LYS A 264 2.47 -19.01 -23.91
CA LYS A 264 2.39 -17.58 -24.26
C LYS A 264 1.80 -16.78 -23.08
N PRO A 265 1.93 -15.44 -23.06
CA PRO A 265 1.31 -14.61 -22.03
C PRO A 265 -0.21 -14.82 -22.01
N LYS A 266 -0.80 -14.89 -20.82
CA LYS A 266 -2.25 -15.11 -20.66
C LYS A 266 -3.10 -14.03 -21.33
N CYS A 267 -2.65 -12.79 -21.34
CA CYS A 267 -3.32 -11.69 -22.06
C CYS A 267 -3.40 -11.88 -23.58
N THR A 268 -2.63 -12.81 -24.17
CA THR A 268 -2.74 -13.15 -25.61
C THR A 268 -3.75 -14.25 -25.92
N LEU A 269 -4.48 -14.73 -24.90
CA LEU A 269 -5.56 -15.69 -25.08
C LEU A 269 -6.76 -15.05 -25.78
N GLU A 270 -7.33 -15.76 -26.75
CA GLU A 270 -8.54 -15.35 -27.47
C GLU A 270 -9.78 -15.51 -26.59
N ILE A 271 -10.55 -14.44 -26.47
CA ILE A 271 -11.77 -14.38 -25.63
C ILE A 271 -13.02 -14.31 -26.50
N SER A 272 -12.96 -13.59 -27.62
CA SER A 272 -14.02 -13.54 -28.62
C SER A 272 -13.40 -13.71 -29.99
N GLU A 273 -14.22 -13.97 -31.02
CA GLU A 273 -13.75 -14.09 -32.40
C GLU A 273 -12.79 -12.93 -32.75
N ASP A 274 -11.56 -13.31 -33.11
CA ASP A 274 -10.43 -12.43 -33.48
C ASP A 274 -9.88 -11.44 -32.43
N LYS A 275 -10.35 -11.49 -31.17
CA LYS A 275 -9.86 -10.60 -30.11
C LYS A 275 -9.29 -11.34 -28.92
N THR A 276 -8.06 -10.99 -28.60
CA THR A 276 -7.38 -11.42 -27.38
C THR A 276 -7.77 -10.57 -26.18
N CYS A 277 -7.47 -11.06 -24.97
CA CYS A 277 -7.62 -10.30 -23.74
C CYS A 277 -6.89 -8.94 -23.78
N LEU A 278 -5.70 -8.87 -24.40
CA LEU A 278 -4.96 -7.62 -24.59
C LEU A 278 -5.63 -6.70 -25.62
N ASP A 279 -6.22 -7.23 -26.68
CA ASP A 279 -6.99 -6.42 -27.65
C ASP A 279 -8.16 -5.73 -26.97
N ILE A 280 -8.91 -6.45 -26.14
CA ILE A 280 -10.03 -5.91 -25.36
C ILE A 280 -9.54 -4.80 -24.40
N MET A 281 -8.40 -5.00 -23.73
CA MET A 281 -7.81 -3.98 -22.87
C MET A 281 -7.42 -2.71 -23.64
N ILE A 282 -6.84 -2.85 -24.83
CA ILE A 282 -6.46 -1.71 -25.68
C ILE A 282 -7.72 -0.97 -26.16
N ASP A 283 -8.74 -1.71 -26.62
CA ASP A 283 -10.02 -1.15 -27.06
C ASP A 283 -10.76 -0.43 -25.91
N ASN A 284 -10.65 -0.92 -24.67
CA ASN A 284 -11.19 -0.27 -23.48
C ASN A 284 -10.57 1.12 -23.24
N VAL A 285 -9.24 1.23 -23.33
CA VAL A 285 -8.54 2.52 -23.15
C VAL A 285 -8.86 3.49 -24.29
N GLU A 286 -8.94 2.98 -25.52
CA GLU A 286 -9.34 3.80 -26.67
C GLU A 286 -10.78 4.30 -26.54
N SER A 287 -11.71 3.45 -26.12
CA SER A 287 -13.10 3.83 -25.89
C SER A 287 -13.23 4.86 -24.78
N LEU A 288 -12.39 4.78 -23.74
CA LEU A 288 -12.27 5.82 -22.70
C LEU A 288 -11.77 7.14 -23.29
N ASN A 289 -10.73 7.12 -24.10
CA ASN A 289 -10.19 8.31 -24.75
C ASN A 289 -11.20 8.97 -25.70
N LEU A 290 -11.93 8.17 -26.49
CA LEU A 290 -12.99 8.66 -27.38
C LEU A 290 -14.16 9.24 -26.59
N LYS A 291 -14.59 8.59 -25.51
CA LYS A 291 -15.72 9.02 -24.69
C LYS A 291 -15.50 10.37 -24.02
N TYR A 292 -14.29 10.62 -23.51
CA TYR A 292 -13.97 11.85 -22.76
C TYR A 292 -13.10 12.84 -23.54
N GLY A 293 -12.72 12.53 -24.78
CA GLY A 293 -11.86 13.40 -25.60
C GLY A 293 -10.47 13.64 -25.01
N CYS A 294 -9.98 12.70 -24.20
CA CYS A 294 -8.70 12.75 -23.48
C CYS A 294 -7.62 11.88 -24.18
N ASN A 295 -6.38 12.00 -23.73
CA ASN A 295 -5.26 11.23 -24.24
C ASN A 295 -4.54 10.46 -23.12
N VAL A 296 -5.15 9.37 -22.65
CA VAL A 296 -4.57 8.44 -21.68
C VAL A 296 -3.66 7.44 -22.42
N PRO A 297 -2.33 7.45 -22.19
CA PRO A 297 -1.43 6.45 -22.74
C PRO A 297 -1.53 5.12 -21.99
N LEU A 298 -1.44 4.02 -22.74
CA LEU A 298 -1.30 2.67 -22.20
C LEU A 298 0.16 2.21 -22.34
N LEU A 299 0.81 1.97 -21.21
CA LEU A 299 2.16 1.42 -21.14
C LEU A 299 2.09 -0.08 -20.85
N LEU A 300 2.83 -0.87 -21.64
CA LEU A 300 2.99 -2.29 -21.44
C LEU A 300 4.42 -2.57 -20.97
N MET A 301 4.56 -3.08 -19.74
CA MET A 301 5.85 -3.57 -19.25
C MET A 301 5.95 -5.06 -19.55
N SER A 302 6.82 -5.42 -20.49
CA SER A 302 7.06 -6.80 -20.91
C SER A 302 8.33 -7.39 -20.28
N THR A 303 8.53 -8.67 -20.49
CA THR A 303 9.79 -9.39 -20.23
C THR A 303 10.31 -9.97 -21.54
N VAL A 304 11.58 -10.34 -21.59
CA VAL A 304 12.21 -10.98 -22.78
C VAL A 304 11.41 -12.19 -23.28
N ASN A 305 10.77 -12.92 -22.37
CA ASN A 305 9.97 -14.10 -22.70
C ASN A 305 8.58 -13.78 -23.29
N THR A 306 8.06 -12.57 -23.04
CA THR A 306 6.69 -12.19 -23.38
C THR A 306 6.61 -11.17 -24.51
N GLU A 307 7.69 -10.41 -24.73
CA GLU A 307 7.81 -9.33 -25.71
C GLU A 307 7.37 -9.74 -27.12
N ASN A 308 7.93 -10.80 -27.69
CA ASN A 308 7.62 -11.27 -29.04
C ASN A 308 6.14 -11.57 -29.27
N ALA A 309 5.42 -12.01 -28.24
CA ALA A 309 3.99 -12.30 -28.34
C ALA A 309 3.16 -11.00 -28.26
N ILE A 310 3.57 -10.05 -27.41
CA ILE A 310 2.91 -8.75 -27.25
C ILE A 310 3.10 -7.91 -28.51
N GLU A 311 4.29 -7.89 -29.12
CA GLU A 311 4.55 -7.16 -30.36
C GLU A 311 3.63 -7.60 -31.50
N LYS A 312 3.32 -8.89 -31.60
CA LYS A 312 2.37 -9.40 -32.62
C LYS A 312 0.98 -8.81 -32.46
N VAL A 313 0.54 -8.60 -31.22
CA VAL A 313 -0.74 -7.94 -30.92
C VAL A 313 -0.64 -6.45 -31.21
N LEU A 314 0.43 -5.79 -30.78
CA LEU A 314 0.64 -4.35 -31.01
C LEU A 314 0.71 -3.95 -32.49
N ARG A 315 1.19 -4.84 -33.38
CA ARG A 315 1.18 -4.60 -34.84
C ARG A 315 -0.24 -4.37 -35.39
N LYS A 316 -1.27 -4.93 -34.75
CA LYS A 316 -2.68 -4.69 -35.12
C LYS A 316 -3.20 -3.32 -34.66
N HIS A 317 -2.52 -2.69 -33.69
CA HIS A 317 -2.95 -1.46 -33.01
C HIS A 317 -1.96 -0.31 -33.18
N SER A 318 -1.23 -0.25 -34.30
CA SER A 318 -0.15 0.72 -34.55
C SER A 318 -0.58 2.19 -34.46
N ASN A 319 -1.87 2.50 -34.65
CA ASN A 319 -2.41 3.86 -34.61
C ASN A 319 -2.84 4.31 -33.20
N LYS A 320 -2.73 3.44 -32.19
CA LYS A 320 -3.19 3.73 -30.82
C LYS A 320 -2.05 4.19 -29.93
N ASN A 321 -2.36 4.97 -28.90
CA ASN A 321 -1.37 5.48 -27.94
C ASN A 321 -0.94 4.41 -26.93
N VAL A 322 -0.25 3.38 -27.44
CA VAL A 322 0.25 2.24 -26.68
C VAL A 322 1.76 2.19 -26.83
N HIS A 323 2.47 2.12 -25.71
CA HIS A 323 3.93 2.00 -25.70
C HIS A 323 4.36 0.76 -24.92
N MET A 324 5.45 0.15 -25.35
CA MET A 324 6.04 -1.01 -24.68
C MET A 324 7.44 -0.65 -24.18
N PHE A 325 7.82 -1.20 -23.03
CA PHE A 325 9.20 -1.22 -22.54
C PHE A 325 9.48 -2.52 -21.80
N ILE A 326 10.75 -2.94 -21.80
CA ILE A 326 11.19 -4.18 -21.18
C ILE A 326 11.52 -3.94 -19.71
N GLN A 327 11.15 -4.91 -18.87
CA GLN A 327 11.56 -4.95 -17.47
C GLN A 327 13.10 -5.01 -17.35
N HIS A 328 13.69 -4.11 -16.57
CA HIS A 328 15.10 -4.20 -16.20
C HIS A 328 15.26 -5.11 -14.98
N HIS A 329 16.05 -6.18 -15.14
CA HIS A 329 16.57 -6.93 -13.99
C HIS A 329 17.76 -6.16 -13.43
N GLY A 330 17.67 -5.73 -12.16
CA GLY A 330 18.87 -5.30 -11.45
C GLY A 330 19.85 -6.47 -11.40
N GLU A 331 21.13 -6.23 -11.61
CA GLU A 331 22.19 -7.21 -11.33
C GLU A 331 22.17 -7.53 -9.83
N THR A 332 21.37 -8.52 -9.44
CA THR A 332 21.52 -9.16 -8.14
C THR A 332 22.79 -10.01 -8.25
N ASN A 333 23.90 -9.51 -7.71
CA ASN A 333 25.09 -10.32 -7.45
C ASN A 333 24.64 -11.63 -6.81
N GLY A 334 24.95 -12.75 -7.47
CA GLY A 334 24.46 -14.07 -7.13
C GLY A 334 24.77 -14.41 -5.68
N ASN A 335 23.74 -14.34 -4.83
CA ASN A 335 23.59 -15.09 -3.57
C ASN A 335 22.18 -14.94 -2.94
N ASP A 336 21.14 -14.63 -3.72
CA ASP A 336 19.75 -14.52 -3.23
C ASP A 336 18.96 -15.85 -3.33
N SER A 337 19.64 -16.96 -3.05
CA SER A 337 18.98 -18.22 -2.62
C SER A 337 18.73 -18.25 -1.11
N LEU A 338 18.78 -17.10 -0.44
CA LEU A 338 18.32 -16.94 0.93
C LEU A 338 16.93 -16.31 0.90
N GLN A 339 15.92 -17.17 0.83
CA GLN A 339 14.58 -16.88 1.34
C GLN A 339 14.72 -16.40 2.80
N HIS A 340 14.83 -15.08 3.01
CA HIS A 340 14.57 -14.52 4.31
C HIS A 340 13.07 -14.49 4.53
N SER A 341 12.62 -15.55 5.20
CA SER A 341 11.33 -15.75 5.85
C SER A 341 11.02 -14.65 6.88
N LYS A 342 10.81 -13.40 6.44
CA LYS A 342 9.92 -12.50 7.16
C LYS A 342 8.50 -13.00 6.91
N LYS A 343 7.74 -13.31 7.97
CA LYS A 343 6.31 -13.63 7.86
C LYS A 343 5.63 -12.51 7.06
N SER A 344 5.14 -12.79 5.85
CA SER A 344 4.38 -11.82 5.06
C SER A 344 3.16 -11.40 5.86
N SER A 345 2.97 -10.09 6.02
CA SER A 345 1.77 -9.58 6.66
C SER A 345 0.57 -9.76 5.70
N PRO A 346 -0.65 -9.97 6.20
CA PRO A 346 -1.86 -9.98 5.37
C PRO A 346 -2.00 -8.73 4.47
N LYS A 347 -1.44 -7.59 4.90
CA LYS A 347 -1.39 -6.34 4.13
C LYS A 347 -0.47 -6.39 2.92
N ASP A 348 0.62 -7.17 2.97
CA ASP A 348 1.53 -7.35 1.82
C ASP A 348 0.81 -8.00 0.64
N HIS A 349 -0.14 -8.89 0.92
CA HIS A 349 -0.92 -9.57 -0.12
C HIS A 349 -1.89 -8.63 -0.86
N LEU A 350 -2.21 -7.46 -0.29
CA LEU A 350 -3.06 -6.48 -0.94
C LEU A 350 -2.35 -5.69 -2.04
N TYR A 351 -1.03 -5.50 -1.92
CA TYR A 351 -0.27 -4.80 -2.94
C TYR A 351 -0.01 -5.71 -4.16
N PRO A 352 0.13 -5.10 -5.35
CA PRO A 352 0.77 -5.77 -6.47
C PRO A 352 2.20 -6.22 -6.11
N SER A 353 2.64 -7.36 -6.64
CA SER A 353 3.94 -7.98 -6.30
C SER A 353 5.09 -7.32 -7.08
N ASN A 354 6.29 -7.28 -6.52
CA ASN A 354 7.51 -6.72 -7.15
C ASN A 354 7.35 -5.27 -7.67
N LEU A 355 6.61 -4.42 -6.95
CA LEU A 355 6.43 -3.02 -7.34
C LEU A 355 7.74 -2.22 -7.41
N SER A 356 8.74 -2.57 -6.60
CA SER A 356 10.08 -1.97 -6.67
C SER A 356 10.70 -2.16 -8.06
N GLU A 357 10.67 -3.38 -8.61
CA GLU A 357 11.17 -3.68 -9.96
C GLU A 357 10.41 -2.91 -11.04
N VAL A 358 9.08 -2.80 -10.89
CA VAL A 358 8.22 -2.05 -11.82
C VAL A 358 8.65 -0.58 -11.87
N PHE A 359 8.80 0.06 -10.71
CA PHE A 359 9.15 1.48 -10.62
C PHE A 359 10.59 1.76 -11.05
N ILE A 360 11.54 0.88 -10.73
CA ILE A 360 12.92 0.98 -11.21
C ILE A 360 12.96 0.83 -12.73
N SER A 361 12.24 -0.14 -13.30
CA SER A 361 12.17 -0.33 -14.76
C SER A 361 11.55 0.88 -15.46
N LEU A 362 10.48 1.43 -14.89
CA LEU A 362 9.82 2.63 -15.43
C LEU A 362 10.77 3.83 -15.45
N LYS A 363 11.54 4.04 -14.38
CA LYS A 363 12.54 5.11 -14.31
C LYS A 363 13.70 4.88 -15.28
N ASN A 364 14.29 3.69 -15.28
CA ASN A 364 15.44 3.37 -16.12
C ASN A 364 15.11 3.39 -17.62
N SER A 365 13.86 3.12 -17.98
CA SER A 365 13.38 3.24 -19.36
C SER A 365 13.30 4.69 -19.88
N GLY A 366 13.46 5.70 -19.01
CA GLY A 366 13.25 7.11 -19.33
C GLY A 366 11.77 7.52 -19.44
N LYS A 367 10.84 6.55 -19.45
CA LYS A 367 9.40 6.82 -19.60
C LYS A 367 8.82 7.61 -18.44
N LEU A 368 9.31 7.44 -17.21
CA LEU A 368 8.82 8.22 -16.08
C LEU A 368 9.00 9.73 -16.32
N ASP A 369 10.18 10.14 -16.77
CA ASP A 369 10.54 11.53 -17.01
C ASP A 369 9.74 12.09 -18.22
N ASP A 370 9.61 11.30 -19.28
CA ASP A 370 8.79 11.66 -20.45
C ASP A 370 7.32 11.94 -20.08
N LEU A 371 6.74 11.11 -19.21
CA LEU A 371 5.34 11.24 -18.79
C LEU A 371 5.14 12.44 -17.86
N LEU A 372 6.06 12.66 -16.92
CA LEU A 372 6.05 13.84 -16.05
C LEU A 372 6.17 15.12 -16.89
N ALA A 373 7.04 15.13 -17.91
CA ALA A 373 7.18 16.25 -18.84
C ALA A 373 5.91 16.52 -19.67
N GLN A 374 5.12 15.48 -19.96
CA GLN A 374 3.81 15.59 -20.61
C GLN A 374 2.70 16.08 -19.66
N GLY A 375 3.00 16.36 -18.40
CA GLY A 375 2.03 16.82 -17.41
C GLY A 375 1.18 15.70 -16.81
N LYS A 376 1.61 14.45 -16.94
CA LYS A 376 0.97 13.32 -16.25
C LYS A 376 1.30 13.39 -14.76
N GLU A 377 0.34 13.07 -13.90
CA GLU A 377 0.49 13.13 -12.44
C GLU A 377 0.22 11.79 -11.75
N TYR A 378 -0.66 10.95 -12.32
CA TYR A 378 -1.11 9.70 -11.72
C TYR A 378 -0.86 8.52 -12.66
N ILE A 379 -0.46 7.39 -12.06
CA ILE A 379 -0.31 6.11 -12.75
C ILE A 379 -1.21 5.06 -12.12
N LEU A 380 -1.88 4.28 -12.97
CA LEU A 380 -2.62 3.09 -12.60
C LEU A 380 -1.81 1.85 -12.99
N VAL A 381 -1.27 1.14 -12.01
CA VAL A 381 -0.53 -0.12 -12.21
C VAL A 381 -1.51 -1.29 -12.16
N VAL A 382 -1.61 -2.03 -13.26
CA VAL A 382 -2.48 -3.20 -13.44
C VAL A 382 -1.61 -4.44 -13.65
N GLN A 383 -1.60 -5.38 -12.70
CA GLN A 383 -0.85 -6.63 -12.88
C GLN A 383 -1.72 -7.78 -13.38
N GLN A 384 -2.96 -7.84 -12.91
CA GLN A 384 -3.87 -8.93 -13.22
C GLN A 384 -4.59 -8.68 -14.56
N ASP A 385 -4.93 -9.75 -15.27
CA ASP A 385 -5.72 -9.66 -16.50
C ASP A 385 -7.20 -9.48 -16.09
N ASN A 386 -7.72 -8.27 -16.28
CA ASN A 386 -9.10 -7.88 -15.99
C ASN A 386 -9.72 -7.33 -17.28
N LEU A 387 -10.82 -7.95 -17.72
CA LEU A 387 -11.55 -7.61 -18.95
C LEU A 387 -12.62 -6.53 -18.75
N ALA A 388 -12.90 -6.16 -17.50
CA ALA A 388 -13.76 -5.01 -17.19
C ALA A 388 -13.04 -3.69 -17.53
N ASP A 389 -13.68 -2.56 -17.18
CA ASP A 389 -13.05 -1.25 -17.27
C ASP A 389 -11.69 -1.23 -16.57
N LEU A 390 -10.65 -0.84 -17.31
CA LEU A 390 -9.30 -0.73 -16.78
C LEU A 390 -9.21 0.40 -15.75
N ALA A 391 -9.69 1.58 -16.11
CA ALA A 391 -9.64 2.79 -15.29
C ALA A 391 -11.03 3.38 -15.09
N ASP A 392 -11.38 3.68 -13.84
CA ASP A 392 -12.62 4.38 -13.50
C ASP A 392 -12.32 5.86 -13.21
N PRO A 393 -12.87 6.81 -13.98
CA PRO A 393 -12.62 8.23 -13.75
C PRO A 393 -13.13 8.73 -12.39
N LYS A 394 -14.12 8.07 -11.76
CA LYS A 394 -14.58 8.44 -10.41
C LYS A 394 -13.49 8.25 -9.36
N ILE A 395 -12.73 7.16 -9.49
CA ILE A 395 -11.61 6.86 -8.59
C ILE A 395 -10.53 7.94 -8.75
N LEU A 396 -10.16 8.26 -10.00
CA LEU A 396 -9.19 9.32 -10.28
C LEU A 396 -9.64 10.67 -9.74
N SER A 397 -10.89 11.05 -9.95
CA SER A 397 -11.48 12.29 -9.44
C SER A 397 -11.36 12.39 -7.92
N HIS A 398 -11.68 11.31 -7.20
CA HIS A 398 -11.54 11.24 -5.75
C HIS A 398 -10.06 11.40 -5.31
N LEU A 399 -9.13 10.74 -6.00
CA LEU A 399 -7.70 10.82 -5.69
C LEU A 399 -7.16 12.25 -5.85
N VAL A 400 -7.52 12.93 -6.94
CA VAL A 400 -7.08 14.30 -7.25
C VAL A 400 -7.68 15.29 -6.25
N ARG A 401 -8.99 15.22 -5.98
CA ARG A 401 -9.68 16.16 -5.06
C ARG A 401 -9.18 16.05 -3.63
N ASN A 402 -8.94 14.84 -3.15
CA ASN A 402 -8.48 14.59 -1.78
C ASN A 402 -6.95 14.60 -1.64
N ASN A 403 -6.21 14.93 -2.72
CA ASN A 403 -4.75 14.88 -2.78
C ASN A 403 -4.19 13.55 -2.23
N THR A 404 -4.86 12.45 -2.59
CA THR A 404 -4.49 11.11 -2.13
C THR A 404 -3.34 10.61 -2.98
N GLN A 405 -2.26 10.19 -2.33
CA GLN A 405 -1.03 9.80 -3.01
C GLN A 405 -1.08 8.40 -3.62
N TYR A 406 -1.88 7.50 -3.08
CA TYR A 406 -2.04 6.14 -3.59
C TYR A 406 -3.33 5.50 -3.07
N CYS A 407 -3.90 4.56 -3.84
CA CYS A 407 -4.99 3.69 -3.38
C CYS A 407 -4.96 2.33 -4.09
N ILE A 408 -5.57 1.33 -3.45
CA ILE A 408 -5.67 -0.04 -3.99
C ILE A 408 -7.13 -0.37 -4.22
N GLU A 409 -7.44 -1.04 -5.32
CA GLU A 409 -8.77 -1.60 -5.55
C GLU A 409 -8.88 -2.99 -4.91
N VAL A 410 -9.90 -3.20 -4.09
CA VAL A 410 -10.15 -4.46 -3.38
C VAL A 410 -11.56 -4.95 -3.61
N LEU A 411 -11.75 -6.25 -3.39
CA LEU A 411 -13.03 -6.93 -3.32
C LEU A 411 -13.22 -7.53 -1.93
N PRO A 412 -14.44 -7.65 -1.45
CA PRO A 412 -14.72 -8.45 -0.25
C PRO A 412 -14.51 -9.94 -0.54
N THR A 413 -13.91 -10.69 0.39
CA THR A 413 -13.67 -12.14 0.22
C THR A 413 -14.84 -13.06 0.58
N THR A 414 -15.94 -12.55 1.15
CA THR A 414 -17.01 -13.42 1.67
C THR A 414 -18.15 -13.60 0.68
N SER A 415 -18.42 -14.86 0.32
CA SER A 415 -19.62 -15.29 -0.40
C SER A 415 -20.83 -15.17 0.53
N GLY A 416 -21.56 -14.06 0.46
CA GLY A 416 -22.80 -13.88 1.23
C GLY A 416 -23.43 -12.51 1.04
N VAL A 417 -24.76 -12.49 0.97
CA VAL A 417 -25.60 -11.28 0.84
C VAL A 417 -25.52 -10.39 2.10
N GLU A 418 -25.13 -10.97 3.25
CA GLU A 418 -25.12 -10.29 4.56
C GLU A 418 -24.01 -9.22 4.73
N ASN A 419 -23.07 -9.06 3.78
CA ASN A 419 -21.93 -8.14 3.93
C ASN A 419 -21.87 -6.98 2.91
N LEU A 420 -22.70 -6.94 1.86
CA LEU A 420 -22.76 -5.75 0.99
C LEU A 420 -23.29 -4.53 1.75
N GLU A 421 -24.17 -4.73 2.73
CA GLU A 421 -24.63 -3.67 3.63
C GLU A 421 -23.53 -3.17 4.58
N LEU A 422 -22.58 -4.04 4.96
CA LEU A 422 -21.40 -3.63 5.74
C LEU A 422 -20.43 -2.79 4.90
N LEU A 423 -20.26 -3.11 3.61
CA LEU A 423 -19.49 -2.28 2.67
C LEU A 423 -20.22 -1.00 2.24
N ALA A 424 -21.39 -0.68 2.78
CA ALA A 424 -22.06 0.60 2.51
C ALA A 424 -21.49 1.76 3.32
N GLN A 425 -20.62 1.48 4.31
CA GLN A 425 -20.03 2.49 5.19
C GLN A 425 -18.49 2.47 5.17
N GLU A 426 -17.89 3.62 5.49
CA GLU A 426 -16.43 3.73 5.57
C GLU A 426 -15.97 3.04 6.85
N GLN A 427 -15.13 2.03 6.73
CA GLN A 427 -14.73 1.23 7.88
C GLN A 427 -13.36 0.58 7.73
N ASN A 428 -12.80 0.20 8.87
CA ASN A 428 -11.54 -0.52 8.95
C ASN A 428 -11.80 -2.02 8.89
N ILE A 429 -11.42 -2.66 7.78
CA ILE A 429 -11.62 -4.09 7.56
C ILE A 429 -10.27 -4.80 7.73
N GLN A 430 -10.27 -6.00 8.33
CA GLN A 430 -9.07 -6.84 8.39
C GLN A 430 -8.61 -7.20 6.97
N ALA A 431 -7.32 -7.02 6.66
CA ALA A 431 -6.76 -7.26 5.34
C ALA A 431 -6.98 -8.69 4.82
N GLY A 432 -7.08 -9.69 5.72
CA GLY A 432 -7.42 -11.07 5.34
C GLY A 432 -8.84 -11.27 4.79
N ASN A 433 -9.75 -10.32 5.06
CA ASN A 433 -11.13 -10.32 4.57
C ASN A 433 -11.29 -9.53 3.25
N LEU A 434 -10.17 -9.15 2.64
CA LEU A 434 -10.13 -8.38 1.40
C LEU A 434 -9.30 -9.14 0.36
N LYS A 435 -9.82 -9.23 -0.86
CA LYS A 435 -9.13 -9.75 -2.02
C LYS A 435 -8.64 -8.57 -2.85
N SER A 436 -7.33 -8.45 -3.02
CA SER A 436 -6.79 -7.43 -3.92
C SER A 436 -7.09 -7.76 -5.37
N THR A 437 -7.45 -6.74 -6.13
CA THR A 437 -7.59 -6.81 -7.59
C THR A 437 -6.26 -6.66 -8.33
N LYS A 438 -5.17 -6.41 -7.59
CA LYS A 438 -3.83 -6.12 -8.11
C LYS A 438 -3.78 -4.88 -9.02
N LYS A 439 -4.71 -3.95 -8.80
CA LYS A 439 -4.70 -2.58 -9.35
C LYS A 439 -4.29 -1.58 -8.26
N LEU A 440 -3.28 -0.76 -8.55
CA LEU A 440 -2.75 0.26 -7.66
C LEU A 440 -2.73 1.60 -8.38
N TRP A 441 -3.39 2.60 -7.80
CA TRP A 441 -3.28 3.99 -8.22
C TRP A 441 -2.19 4.65 -7.41
N MET A 442 -1.34 5.45 -8.05
CA MET A 442 -0.24 6.14 -7.37
C MET A 442 0.07 7.47 -8.04
N ASN A 443 0.41 8.48 -7.24
CA ASN A 443 0.97 9.73 -7.71
C ASN A 443 2.42 9.51 -8.14
N MET A 444 2.77 9.96 -9.35
CA MET A 444 4.08 9.67 -9.94
C MET A 444 5.25 10.39 -9.24
N ASN A 445 5.01 11.55 -8.61
CA ASN A 445 6.05 12.23 -7.82
C ASN A 445 6.47 11.38 -6.61
N LEU A 446 5.55 10.56 -6.07
CA LEU A 446 5.90 9.62 -5.01
C LEU A 446 6.81 8.50 -5.53
N ILE A 447 6.60 8.03 -6.75
CA ILE A 447 7.48 7.04 -7.42
C ILE A 447 8.89 7.58 -7.60
N GLU A 448 9.01 8.84 -8.04
CA GLU A 448 10.31 9.51 -8.14
C GLU A 448 11.02 9.54 -6.77
N SER A 449 10.31 9.93 -5.71
CA SER A 449 10.84 9.95 -4.35
C SER A 449 11.25 8.57 -3.82
N LEU A 450 10.53 7.52 -4.22
CA LEU A 450 10.82 6.14 -3.83
C LEU A 450 12.07 5.64 -4.54
N THR A 451 12.15 5.82 -5.86
CA THR A 451 13.28 5.35 -6.66
C THR A 451 14.60 6.07 -6.37
N ILE A 452 14.58 7.30 -5.85
CA ILE A 452 15.79 8.02 -5.40
C ILE A 452 16.34 7.45 -4.07
N ARG A 453 15.46 6.93 -3.21
CA ARG A 453 15.82 6.47 -1.85
C ARG A 453 16.35 5.03 -1.80
N THR A 454 16.25 4.25 -2.88
CA THR A 454 16.30 2.79 -2.79
C THR A 454 17.50 2.18 -3.51
N ASN A 455 18.45 1.69 -2.70
CA ASN A 455 19.40 0.61 -3.04
C ASN A 455 19.00 -0.73 -2.38
N LEU A 456 17.79 -0.86 -1.82
CA LEU A 456 17.39 -2.03 -1.02
C LEU A 456 15.93 -2.45 -1.29
N ASN A 457 15.72 -3.76 -1.35
CA ASN A 457 14.41 -4.43 -1.37
C ASN A 457 13.59 -4.04 -0.12
N PHE A 458 12.62 -3.13 -0.27
CA PHE A 458 11.70 -2.75 0.80
C PHE A 458 10.32 -3.39 0.60
N SER A 459 9.62 -3.69 1.71
CA SER A 459 8.21 -4.08 1.62
C SER A 459 7.35 -2.83 1.44
N MET A 460 6.47 -2.84 0.44
CA MET A 460 5.55 -1.72 0.19
C MET A 460 4.64 -1.44 1.40
N SER A 461 4.31 -2.45 2.22
CA SER A 461 3.52 -2.25 3.44
C SER A 461 4.29 -1.56 4.58
N GLU A 462 5.63 -1.64 4.57
CA GLU A 462 6.49 -0.94 5.53
C GLU A 462 6.63 0.55 5.14
N PHE A 463 6.51 0.88 3.84
CA PHE A 463 6.60 2.25 3.33
C PHE A 463 5.25 2.97 3.26
N LEU A 464 4.17 2.22 3.04
CA LEU A 464 2.82 2.74 2.86
C LEU A 464 1.99 2.41 4.11
N ASP A 465 2.18 3.24 5.15
CA ASP A 465 1.70 3.03 6.53
C ASP A 465 0.18 2.74 6.65
N GLN A 466 -0.65 3.17 5.69
CA GLN A 466 -2.09 2.86 5.61
C GLN A 466 -2.60 2.92 4.15
N PRO A 467 -2.78 1.79 3.44
CA PRO A 467 -3.43 1.83 2.14
C PRO A 467 -4.87 2.30 2.28
N LEU A 468 -5.24 3.32 1.51
CA LEU A 468 -6.63 3.56 1.17
C LEU A 468 -7.05 2.46 0.19
N ALA A 469 -8.04 1.67 0.58
CA ALA A 469 -8.61 0.66 -0.28
C ALA A 469 -9.99 1.10 -0.76
N ILE A 470 -10.30 0.90 -2.04
CA ILE A 470 -11.63 1.14 -2.60
C ILE A 470 -12.27 -0.21 -2.88
N ALA A 471 -13.39 -0.49 -2.22
CA ALA A 471 -14.17 -1.70 -2.45
C ALA A 471 -14.96 -1.56 -3.74
N LEU A 472 -14.63 -2.37 -4.75
CA LEU A 472 -15.33 -2.36 -6.03
C LEU A 472 -16.56 -3.27 -6.03
N PRO A 473 -17.60 -2.92 -6.81
CA PRO A 473 -18.65 -3.87 -7.15
C PRO A 473 -18.07 -4.99 -8.03
N MET A 474 -18.64 -6.20 -7.90
CA MET A 474 -18.19 -7.37 -8.66
C MET A 474 -18.21 -7.16 -10.17
N SER A 475 -19.12 -6.33 -10.69
CA SER A 475 -19.22 -5.98 -12.12
C SER A 475 -17.97 -5.29 -12.68
N LYS A 476 -17.14 -4.67 -11.83
CA LYS A 476 -15.88 -3.99 -12.22
C LYS A 476 -14.64 -4.88 -12.11
N TYR A 477 -14.82 -6.16 -11.80
CA TYR A 477 -13.72 -7.11 -11.69
C TYR A 477 -14.04 -8.42 -12.43
N LEU A 478 -13.65 -8.44 -13.70
CA LEU A 478 -13.78 -9.59 -14.58
C LEU A 478 -12.38 -10.16 -14.86
N SER A 479 -11.81 -10.81 -13.84
CA SER A 479 -10.45 -11.33 -13.98
C SER A 479 -10.39 -12.72 -14.60
N LEU A 480 -9.50 -12.87 -15.57
CA LEU A 480 -9.14 -14.15 -16.16
C LEU A 480 -7.99 -14.78 -15.37
N GLN A 481 -8.28 -15.80 -14.55
CA GLN A 481 -7.27 -16.56 -13.80
C GLN A 481 -7.26 -18.04 -14.17
N LYS A 482 -8.42 -18.62 -14.42
CA LYS A 482 -8.60 -20.05 -14.72
C LYS A 482 -9.45 -20.25 -15.96
N THR A 483 -9.50 -21.48 -16.45
CA THR A 483 -10.39 -21.90 -17.54
C THR A 483 -11.87 -21.79 -17.18
N SER A 484 -12.22 -21.82 -15.88
CA SER A 484 -13.58 -21.48 -15.41
C SER A 484 -13.98 -20.05 -15.77
N ASP A 485 -13.04 -19.11 -15.65
CA ASP A 485 -13.27 -17.70 -16.01
C ASP A 485 -13.34 -17.56 -17.53
N LEU A 486 -12.54 -18.33 -18.26
CA LEU A 486 -12.60 -18.39 -19.72
C LEU A 486 -13.97 -18.86 -20.22
N LEU A 487 -14.57 -19.86 -19.56
CA LEU A 487 -15.91 -20.33 -19.87
C LEU A 487 -16.96 -19.23 -19.67
N LEU A 488 -16.85 -18.43 -18.60
CA LEU A 488 -17.72 -17.28 -18.37
C LEU A 488 -17.63 -16.27 -19.53
N PHE A 489 -16.41 -15.86 -19.89
CA PHE A 489 -16.20 -14.78 -20.86
C PHE A 489 -16.42 -15.17 -22.32
N ARG A 490 -16.28 -16.45 -22.66
CA ARG A 490 -16.58 -16.96 -24.01
C ARG A 490 -18.05 -17.34 -24.20
N SER A 491 -18.81 -17.48 -23.12
CA SER A 491 -20.23 -17.83 -23.19
C SER A 491 -21.11 -16.63 -23.56
N ASP A 492 -22.39 -16.90 -23.76
CA ASP A 492 -23.44 -15.90 -23.97
C ASP A 492 -23.76 -15.05 -22.72
N LEU A 493 -23.08 -15.29 -21.60
CA LEU A 493 -23.21 -14.47 -20.38
C LEU A 493 -22.62 -13.07 -20.55
N TYR A 494 -21.54 -12.94 -21.33
CA TYR A 494 -20.85 -11.69 -21.59
C TYR A 494 -20.75 -11.44 -23.10
N SER A 495 -20.83 -10.18 -23.48
CA SER A 495 -20.71 -9.74 -24.87
C SER A 495 -19.84 -8.51 -24.95
N LEU A 496 -19.09 -8.37 -26.04
CA LEU A 496 -18.23 -7.20 -26.25
C LEU A 496 -19.02 -6.10 -26.95
N VAL A 497 -19.31 -5.00 -26.25
CA VAL A 497 -20.04 -3.84 -26.79
C VAL A 497 -19.14 -2.61 -26.71
N ASN A 498 -18.81 -2.02 -27.86
CA ASN A 498 -17.90 -0.86 -27.95
C ASN A 498 -16.57 -1.07 -27.18
N GLY A 499 -15.97 -2.24 -27.33
CA GLY A 499 -14.71 -2.57 -26.66
C GLY A 499 -14.84 -3.01 -25.19
N VAL A 500 -16.01 -2.83 -24.57
CA VAL A 500 -16.26 -3.12 -23.15
C VAL A 500 -17.03 -4.43 -22.99
N MET A 501 -16.56 -5.29 -22.08
CA MET A 501 -17.29 -6.50 -21.69
C MET A 501 -18.57 -6.13 -20.94
N THR A 502 -19.71 -6.42 -21.56
CA THR A 502 -21.04 -6.11 -21.05
C THR A 502 -21.79 -7.39 -20.76
N ARG A 503 -22.32 -7.49 -19.55
CA ARG A 503 -23.11 -8.64 -19.09
C ARG A 503 -24.44 -8.71 -19.82
N ASN A 504 -24.87 -9.91 -20.16
CA ASN A 504 -26.12 -10.14 -20.87
C ASN A 504 -27.34 -9.70 -20.03
N ALA A 505 -28.16 -8.82 -20.60
CA ALA A 505 -29.34 -8.26 -19.96
C ALA A 505 -30.45 -9.31 -19.70
N ALA A 506 -30.44 -10.43 -20.41
CA ALA A 506 -31.38 -11.54 -20.18
C ALA A 506 -31.13 -12.25 -18.84
N ARG A 507 -29.95 -12.09 -18.23
CA ARG A 507 -29.66 -12.71 -16.93
C ARG A 507 -30.32 -11.93 -15.80
N THR A 508 -31.31 -12.56 -15.17
CA THR A 508 -32.05 -12.00 -14.03
C THR A 508 -31.25 -12.03 -12.72
N ASN A 509 -30.39 -13.02 -12.51
CA ASN A 509 -29.56 -13.15 -11.32
C ASN A 509 -28.45 -12.08 -11.32
N PRO A 510 -28.30 -11.23 -10.29
CA PRO A 510 -27.25 -10.21 -10.23
C PRO A 510 -25.84 -10.79 -10.11
N CYS A 511 -25.70 -12.03 -9.61
CA CYS A 511 -24.42 -12.71 -9.45
C CYS A 511 -24.09 -13.61 -10.64
N ASP A 512 -22.81 -13.76 -10.95
CA ASP A 512 -22.33 -14.71 -11.95
C ASP A 512 -22.43 -16.17 -11.45
N PRO A 513 -22.56 -17.16 -12.34
CA PRO A 513 -22.67 -18.55 -11.93
C PRO A 513 -21.39 -19.04 -11.26
N SER A 514 -21.54 -19.92 -10.26
CA SER A 514 -20.41 -20.59 -9.62
C SER A 514 -19.95 -21.76 -10.49
N ILE A 515 -18.78 -21.63 -11.12
CA ILE A 515 -18.23 -22.66 -12.03
C ILE A 515 -17.00 -23.30 -11.39
N GLN A 516 -17.08 -24.61 -11.17
CA GLN A 516 -15.98 -25.45 -10.71
C GLN A 516 -15.68 -26.48 -11.79
N LEU A 517 -14.48 -26.38 -12.36
CA LEU A 517 -13.98 -27.33 -13.35
C LEU A 517 -12.87 -28.18 -12.70
N GLY A 518 -12.90 -29.48 -12.98
CA GLY A 518 -11.92 -30.45 -12.54
C GLY A 518 -10.56 -30.29 -13.23
N PRO A 519 -9.55 -31.05 -12.78
CA PRO A 519 -8.19 -30.98 -13.30
C PRO A 519 -8.10 -31.24 -14.81
N GLU A 520 -9.05 -32.00 -15.36
CA GLU A 520 -9.11 -32.33 -16.80
C GLU A 520 -9.38 -31.11 -17.70
N PHE A 521 -9.78 -29.99 -17.11
CA PHE A 521 -10.10 -28.73 -17.79
C PHE A 521 -9.12 -27.60 -17.42
N GLU A 522 -8.05 -27.86 -16.64
CA GLU A 522 -7.10 -26.81 -16.23
C GLU A 522 -6.30 -26.26 -17.43
N ASN A 523 -5.96 -27.10 -18.40
CA ASN A 523 -5.24 -26.71 -19.60
C ASN A 523 -6.22 -26.16 -20.66
N VAL A 524 -5.87 -25.02 -21.29
CA VAL A 524 -6.68 -24.42 -22.36
C VAL A 524 -6.88 -25.36 -23.55
N ASN A 525 -5.86 -26.11 -23.96
CA ASN A 525 -5.99 -27.03 -25.09
C ASN A 525 -6.97 -28.17 -24.77
N ASP A 526 -6.93 -28.70 -23.54
CA ASP A 526 -7.87 -29.74 -23.11
C ASP A 526 -9.29 -29.15 -22.97
N PHE A 527 -9.40 -27.93 -22.45
CA PHE A 527 -10.66 -27.19 -22.41
C PHE A 527 -11.27 -27.02 -23.81
N ASP A 528 -10.50 -26.53 -24.78
CA ASP A 528 -10.96 -26.29 -26.15
C ASP A 528 -11.34 -27.59 -26.88
N THR A 529 -10.61 -28.69 -26.62
CA THR A 529 -10.94 -30.00 -27.22
C THR A 529 -12.18 -30.65 -26.59
N ARG A 530 -12.48 -30.34 -25.32
CA ARG A 530 -13.64 -30.89 -24.59
C ARG A 530 -14.93 -30.13 -24.86
N PHE A 531 -14.87 -28.85 -25.25
CA PHE A 531 -16.04 -28.06 -25.65
C PHE A 531 -16.05 -27.84 -27.17
N LYS A 532 -16.85 -28.63 -27.90
CA LYS A 532 -17.03 -28.42 -29.35
C LYS A 532 -17.60 -27.03 -29.68
N SER A 533 -18.49 -26.53 -28.83
CA SER A 533 -18.84 -25.11 -28.74
C SER A 533 -19.09 -24.75 -27.28
N ILE A 534 -18.89 -23.49 -26.92
CA ILE A 534 -19.17 -23.02 -25.57
C ILE A 534 -20.69 -23.11 -25.27
N PRO A 535 -21.10 -23.71 -24.13
CA PRO A 535 -22.51 -23.80 -23.76
C PRO A 535 -23.12 -22.44 -23.44
N SER A 536 -24.44 -22.34 -23.64
CA SER A 536 -25.24 -21.25 -23.09
C SER A 536 -25.38 -21.42 -21.58
N ILE A 537 -25.04 -20.36 -20.82
CA ILE A 537 -25.04 -20.38 -19.34
C ILE A 537 -25.78 -19.18 -18.72
N VAL A 538 -26.55 -18.43 -19.51
CA VAL A 538 -27.29 -17.23 -19.03
C VAL A 538 -28.18 -17.55 -17.83
N GLU A 539 -28.83 -18.71 -17.83
CA GLU A 539 -29.73 -19.19 -16.77
C GLU A 539 -29.05 -20.16 -15.78
N LEU A 540 -27.72 -20.29 -15.83
CA LEU A 540 -26.96 -21.15 -14.91
C LEU A 540 -26.80 -20.49 -13.53
N ASP A 541 -26.95 -21.28 -12.47
CA ASP A 541 -26.61 -20.88 -11.10
C ASP A 541 -25.27 -21.47 -10.67
N SER A 542 -25.04 -22.76 -10.94
CA SER A 542 -23.75 -23.41 -10.64
C SER A 542 -23.47 -24.60 -11.54
N LEU A 543 -22.20 -24.77 -11.90
CA LEU A 543 -21.66 -25.91 -12.62
C LEU A 543 -20.53 -26.54 -11.81
N ASP A 544 -20.64 -27.83 -11.48
CA ASP A 544 -19.57 -28.66 -10.91
C ASP A 544 -19.26 -29.78 -11.89
N LEU A 545 -18.10 -29.72 -12.54
CA LEU A 545 -17.71 -30.59 -13.65
C LEU A 545 -16.38 -31.27 -13.33
N THR A 546 -16.36 -32.60 -13.22
CA THR A 546 -15.14 -33.36 -12.93
C THR A 546 -15.07 -34.66 -13.73
N GLY A 547 -13.87 -35.05 -14.16
CA GLY A 547 -13.62 -36.29 -14.88
C GLY A 547 -13.67 -36.15 -16.42
N ASP A 548 -13.65 -37.28 -17.13
CA ASP A 548 -13.52 -37.31 -18.59
C ASP A 548 -14.85 -36.99 -19.31
N VAL A 549 -15.19 -35.71 -19.37
CA VAL A 549 -16.44 -35.20 -19.96
C VAL A 549 -16.16 -34.40 -21.25
N TYR A 550 -17.04 -34.55 -22.24
CA TYR A 550 -17.03 -33.82 -23.51
C TYR A 550 -18.40 -33.25 -23.83
N PHE A 551 -18.44 -32.06 -24.41
CA PHE A 551 -19.64 -31.33 -24.78
C PHE A 551 -19.75 -31.20 -26.30
N GLY A 552 -20.93 -31.55 -26.81
CA GLY A 552 -21.34 -31.28 -28.18
C GLY A 552 -21.58 -29.80 -28.47
N SER A 553 -22.19 -29.53 -29.61
CA SER A 553 -22.54 -28.17 -30.04
C SER A 553 -23.91 -27.72 -29.55
N GLY A 554 -24.10 -26.44 -29.23
CA GLY A 554 -25.42 -25.89 -28.88
C GLY A 554 -25.99 -26.36 -27.53
N ILE A 555 -25.12 -26.66 -26.56
CA ILE A 555 -25.53 -27.09 -25.22
C ILE A 555 -26.08 -25.91 -24.42
N THR A 556 -27.12 -26.14 -23.63
CA THR A 556 -27.68 -25.15 -22.69
C THR A 556 -27.66 -25.68 -21.27
N LEU A 557 -27.12 -24.92 -20.32
CA LEU A 557 -27.05 -25.28 -18.90
C LEU A 557 -27.88 -24.30 -18.06
N LYS A 558 -28.78 -24.83 -17.22
CA LYS A 558 -29.74 -24.05 -16.42
C LYS A 558 -29.76 -24.50 -14.96
N GLY A 559 -29.93 -23.56 -14.04
CA GLY A 559 -29.99 -23.83 -12.61
C GLY A 559 -28.71 -24.49 -12.08
N LYS A 560 -28.84 -25.59 -11.32
CA LYS A 560 -27.70 -26.31 -10.74
C LYS A 560 -27.36 -27.58 -11.53
N VAL A 561 -26.22 -27.58 -12.22
CA VAL A 561 -25.75 -28.74 -12.99
C VAL A 561 -24.49 -29.33 -12.35
N VAL A 562 -24.50 -30.63 -12.11
CA VAL A 562 -23.34 -31.37 -11.57
C VAL A 562 -23.05 -32.53 -12.49
N ILE A 563 -21.83 -32.63 -13.02
CA ILE A 563 -21.41 -33.71 -13.92
C ILE A 563 -20.12 -34.30 -13.38
N LYS A 564 -20.17 -35.55 -12.90
CA LYS A 564 -19.04 -36.24 -12.28
C LYS A 564 -18.83 -37.58 -12.97
N ALA A 565 -17.90 -37.61 -13.93
CA ALA A 565 -17.47 -38.86 -14.54
C ALA A 565 -16.58 -39.64 -13.55
N LEU A 566 -16.97 -40.87 -13.24
CA LEU A 566 -16.15 -41.77 -12.43
C LEU A 566 -14.84 -42.11 -13.18
N PRO A 567 -13.76 -42.51 -12.47
CA PRO A 567 -12.51 -42.90 -13.11
C PRO A 567 -12.73 -43.92 -14.22
N LEU A 568 -12.09 -43.71 -15.38
CA LEU A 568 -12.20 -44.54 -16.59
C LEU A 568 -13.58 -44.52 -17.29
N VAL A 569 -14.54 -43.72 -16.81
CA VAL A 569 -15.82 -43.49 -17.48
C VAL A 569 -15.72 -42.22 -18.30
N LYS A 570 -16.04 -42.31 -19.59
CA LYS A 570 -16.19 -41.15 -20.47
C LYS A 570 -17.65 -40.75 -20.56
N ILE A 571 -17.95 -39.47 -20.40
CA ILE A 571 -19.30 -38.91 -20.58
C ILE A 571 -19.27 -37.93 -21.77
N VAL A 572 -20.19 -38.11 -22.70
CA VAL A 572 -20.37 -37.22 -23.86
C VAL A 572 -21.77 -36.62 -23.80
N ILE A 573 -21.86 -35.30 -23.74
CA ILE A 573 -23.11 -34.56 -23.82
C ILE A 573 -23.44 -34.30 -25.30
N PRO A 574 -24.52 -34.88 -25.86
CA PRO A 574 -24.86 -34.75 -27.28
C PRO A 574 -25.19 -33.32 -27.70
N ASP A 575 -25.05 -33.03 -29.00
CA ASP A 575 -25.41 -31.74 -29.60
C ASP A 575 -26.87 -31.33 -29.27
N GLY A 576 -27.09 -30.06 -28.93
CA GLY A 576 -28.40 -29.49 -28.61
C GLY A 576 -28.97 -29.84 -27.23
N THR A 577 -28.23 -30.55 -26.39
CA THR A 577 -28.74 -30.99 -25.07
C THR A 577 -28.98 -29.80 -24.13
N VAL A 578 -30.12 -29.82 -23.44
CA VAL A 578 -30.46 -28.88 -22.36
C VAL A 578 -30.40 -29.60 -21.02
N LEU A 579 -29.55 -29.13 -20.11
CA LEU A 579 -29.40 -29.67 -18.76
C LEU A 579 -29.89 -28.64 -17.73
N GLU A 580 -30.93 -28.99 -16.99
CA GLU A 580 -31.52 -28.13 -15.97
C GLU A 580 -31.62 -28.88 -14.65
N ASN A 581 -31.03 -28.35 -13.57
CA ASN A 581 -31.11 -28.91 -12.21
C ASN A 581 -30.78 -30.42 -12.13
N LYS A 582 -29.80 -30.87 -12.92
CA LYS A 582 -29.43 -32.28 -13.10
C LYS A 582 -28.10 -32.64 -12.43
N VAL A 583 -28.01 -33.89 -11.98
CA VAL A 583 -26.75 -34.54 -11.57
C VAL A 583 -26.50 -35.72 -12.51
N ILE A 584 -25.34 -35.73 -13.16
CA ILE A 584 -24.93 -36.72 -14.16
C ILE A 584 -23.69 -37.43 -13.64
N THR A 585 -23.74 -38.75 -13.54
CA THR A 585 -22.61 -39.58 -13.08
C THR A 585 -22.20 -40.67 -14.08
N LYS A 586 -23.08 -40.97 -15.03
CA LYS A 586 -22.90 -41.99 -16.07
C LYS A 586 -23.61 -41.53 -17.34
N GLN A 587 -23.22 -42.08 -18.49
CA GLN A 587 -23.74 -41.70 -19.81
C GLN A 587 -25.27 -41.79 -19.92
N ALA A 588 -25.91 -42.70 -19.18
CA ALA A 588 -27.37 -42.88 -19.18
C ALA A 588 -28.14 -41.75 -18.47
N ASP A 589 -27.46 -40.88 -17.71
CA ASP A 589 -28.09 -39.77 -16.96
C ASP A 589 -28.24 -38.50 -17.83
N VAL A 590 -27.54 -38.46 -18.98
CA VAL A 590 -27.56 -37.36 -19.97
C VAL A 590 -28.90 -37.36 -20.69
#